data_AF-A0A2N3XUC4-F1
#
_entry.id   AF-A0A2N3XUC4-F1
#
_cell.length_a   1.000
_cell.length_b   1.000
_cell.length_c   1.000
_cell.angle_alpha   90.00
_cell.angle_beta   90.00
_cell.angle_gamma   90.00
#
_symmetry.space_group_name_H-M   'P 1'
#
loop_
_entity.id
_entity.type
_entity.pdbx_description
1 polymer ?
#
loop_
_entity_poly.entity_id
_entity_poly.type
_entity_poly.pdbx_seq_one_letter_code
_entity_poly.pdbx_strand_id
1 'polypeptide(L)' 'MLTEAYALWIVPPAEKVRHATRPRPGAWIQGDVVQVLCEKKVKAPFATPYGKTPRSNGIDERCPECLQALVDETSRNWDA' A
#
# COMPACT_ATOMS: atom_id res chain seq x y z
N MET A 1 -21.05 9.85 -7.39
CA MET A 1 -20.14 8.74 -7.73
C MET A 1 -19.23 8.58 -6.52
N LEU A 2 -19.37 7.47 -5.80
CA LEU A 2 -18.68 7.19 -4.55
C LEU A 2 -17.17 7.05 -4.82
N THR A 3 -16.37 8.02 -4.38
CA THR A 3 -14.92 7.81 -4.29
C THR A 3 -14.64 7.13 -2.96
N GLU A 4 -14.97 5.84 -2.85
CA GLU A 4 -14.40 5.02 -1.79
C GLU A 4 -12.88 5.13 -1.86
N ALA A 5 -12.24 5.38 -0.73
CA ALA A 5 -10.80 5.54 -0.62
C ALA A 5 -10.09 4.24 -1.02
N TYR A 6 -9.82 4.04 -2.31
CA TYR A 6 -9.09 2.86 -2.78
C TYR A 6 -7.63 2.96 -2.35
N ALA A 7 -7.10 1.88 -1.79
CA ALA A 7 -5.69 1.76 -1.45
C ALA A 7 -5.14 0.43 -1.92
N LEU A 8 -3.95 0.48 -2.51
CA LEU A 8 -3.16 -0.70 -2.81
C LEU A 8 -2.32 -1.05 -1.58
N TRP A 9 -2.28 -2.33 -1.23
CA TRP A 9 -1.49 -2.83 -0.12
C TRP A 9 -0.26 -3.54 -0.65
N ILE A 10 0.92 -2.98 -0.36
CA ILE A 10 2.20 -3.57 -0.74
C ILE A 10 2.95 -4.07 0.48
N VAL A 11 3.78 -5.09 0.29
CA VAL A 11 4.79 -5.49 1.29
C VAL A 11 6.15 -5.06 0.76
N PRO A 12 6.74 -3.98 1.29
CA PRO A 12 8.06 -3.55 0.87
C PRO A 12 9.14 -4.60 1.22
N PRO A 13 10.30 -4.56 0.56
CA PRO A 13 11.41 -5.45 0.89
C PRO A 13 11.79 -5.36 2.37
N ALA A 14 11.99 -6.52 3.01
CA ALA A 14 12.36 -6.68 4.42
C ALA A 14 11.30 -6.25 5.46
N GLU A 15 10.11 -5.82 5.05
CA GLU A 15 9.00 -5.53 5.97
C GLU A 15 8.20 -6.80 6.30
N LYS A 16 7.56 -6.78 7.47
CA LYS A 16 6.68 -7.86 7.96
C LYS A 16 5.20 -7.48 7.99
N VAL A 17 4.87 -6.28 7.50
CA VAL A 17 3.50 -5.76 7.45
C VAL A 17 3.23 -5.17 6.07
N ARG A 18 1.95 -5.11 5.69
CA ARG A 18 1.48 -4.44 4.48
C ARG A 18 1.34 -2.94 4.73
N HIS A 19 1.86 -2.12 3.84
CA HIS A 19 1.66 -0.68 3.83
C HIS A 19 0.70 -0.27 2.72
N ALA A 20 -0.18 0.67 3.01
CA ALA A 20 -1.15 1.19 2.06
C ALA A 20 -0.54 2.32 1.22
N THR A 21 -0.94 2.38 -0.04
CA THR A 21 -0.48 3.41 -0.98
C THR A 21 -1.59 3.77 -1.99
N ARG A 22 -1.50 4.98 -2.55
CA ARG A 22 -2.50 5.62 -3.43
C ARG A 22 -2.28 5.59 -4.95
N PRO A 23 -1.10 5.26 -5.50
CA PRO A 23 -0.92 5.37 -6.93
C PRO A 23 -1.76 4.35 -7.67
N ARG A 24 -2.10 4.71 -8.90
CA ARG A 24 -2.74 3.81 -9.84
C ARG A 24 -1.84 2.61 -10.11
N PRO A 25 -2.42 1.41 -10.33
CA PRO A 25 -1.68 0.27 -10.86
C PRO A 25 -0.84 0.68 -12.09
N GLY A 26 0.46 0.39 -12.07
CA GLY A 26 1.40 0.73 -13.15
C GLY A 26 2.11 2.09 -13.04
N ALA A 27 1.81 2.90 -12.03
CA ALA A 27 2.44 4.22 -11.86
C ALA A 27 3.87 4.18 -11.30
N TRP A 28 4.37 3.00 -10.90
CA TRP A 28 5.69 2.86 -10.29
C TRP A 28 6.62 2.02 -11.15
N ILE A 29 7.85 2.52 -11.30
CA ILE A 29 8.95 1.69 -11.76
C ILE A 29 9.33 0.77 -10.58
N GLN A 30 9.52 -0.51 -10.87
CA GLN A 30 9.85 -1.48 -9.84
C GLN A 30 11.17 -1.08 -9.15
N GLY A 31 11.17 -1.07 -7.81
CA GLY A 31 12.32 -0.66 -7.01
C GLY A 31 12.40 0.84 -6.68
N ASP A 32 11.52 1.68 -7.23
CA ASP A 32 11.44 3.10 -6.87
C ASP A 32 11.11 3.30 -5.38
N VAL A 33 11.57 4.44 -4.84
CA VAL A 33 11.17 4.87 -3.50
C VAL A 33 9.84 5.58 -3.59
N VAL A 34 8.87 5.08 -2.84
CA VAL A 34 7.49 5.55 -2.85
C VAL A 34 7.05 5.89 -1.43
N GLN A 35 6.19 6.88 -1.31
CA GLN A 35 5.61 7.26 -0.02
C GLN A 35 4.32 6.46 0.20
N VAL A 36 4.23 5.79 1.35
CA VAL A 36 3.01 5.10 1.80
C VAL A 36 2.19 6.02 2.69
N LEU A 37 0.96 5.60 3.04
CA LEU A 37 0.03 6.45 3.80
C LEU A 37 0.51 6.81 5.21
N CYS A 38 1.29 5.94 5.86
CA CYS A 38 1.96 6.28 7.13
C CYS A 38 3.24 7.14 6.92
N GLU A 39 3.33 7.84 5.79
CA GLU A 39 4.41 8.75 5.38
C GLU A 39 5.81 8.14 5.23
N LYS A 40 5.99 6.86 5.56
CA LYS A 40 7.24 6.13 5.38
C LYS A 40 7.61 6.08 3.90
N LYS A 41 8.90 6.27 3.61
CA LYS A 41 9.48 6.05 2.28
C LYS A 41 9.94 4.61 2.17
N VAL A 42 9.34 3.85 1.26
CA VAL A 42 9.60 2.42 1.09
C VAL A 42 9.94 2.12 -0.36
N LYS A 43 10.65 1.03 -0.62
CA LYS A 43 10.86 0.57 -2.00
C LYS A 43 9.61 -0.13 -2.50
N ALA A 44 9.13 0.25 -3.68
CA ALA A 44 8.10 -0.48 -4.39
C ALA A 44 8.58 -1.92 -4.65
N PRO A 45 7.78 -2.94 -4.30
CA PRO A 45 8.18 -4.32 -4.51
C PRO A 45 8.31 -4.63 -6.01
N PHE A 46 9.26 -5.50 -6.33
CA PHE A 46 9.37 -6.06 -7.68
C PHE A 46 8.21 -7.03 -7.95
N ALA A 47 7.81 -7.12 -9.21
CA ALA A 47 6.84 -8.09 -9.66
C ALA A 47 7.36 -9.50 -9.35
N THR A 48 6.47 -10.37 -8.90
CA THR A 48 6.83 -11.79 -8.71
C THR A 48 6.95 -12.44 -10.10
N PRO A 49 8.05 -13.16 -10.39
CA PRO A 49 8.19 -13.86 -11.67
C PRO A 49 7.01 -14.80 -11.93
N TYR A 50 6.62 -14.92 -13.19
CA TYR A 50 5.51 -15.79 -13.58
C TYR A 50 5.74 -17.24 -13.11
N GLY A 51 4.70 -17.86 -12.54
CA GLY A 51 4.77 -19.21 -11.98
C GLY A 51 5.48 -19.33 -10.62
N LYS A 52 5.86 -18.21 -9.98
CA LYS A 52 6.39 -18.18 -8.61
C LYS A 52 5.40 -17.59 -7.63
N THR A 53 5.49 -18.03 -6.37
CA THR A 53 4.75 -17.46 -5.26
C THR A 53 5.55 -16.30 -4.66
N PRO A 54 4.94 -15.13 -4.39
CA PRO A 54 5.63 -14.02 -3.74
C PRO A 54 6.14 -14.43 -2.36
N ARG A 55 7.33 -13.96 -1.97
CA ARG A 55 7.85 -14.19 -0.60
C ARG A 55 6.94 -13.60 0.48
N SER A 56 6.12 -12.62 0.13
CA SER A 56 5.17 -11.95 0.99
C SER A 56 3.81 -12.66 1.09
N ASN A 57 3.62 -13.83 0.46
CA ASN A 57 2.31 -14.50 0.40
C ASN A 57 1.71 -14.87 1.77
N GLY A 58 2.52 -14.97 2.83
CA GLY A 58 2.05 -15.21 4.20
C GLY A 58 2.01 -13.98 5.09
N ILE A 59 2.23 -12.78 4.54
CA ILE A 59 2.20 -11.53 5.30
C ILE A 59 0.84 -10.89 5.09
N ASP A 60 -0.04 -10.98 6.09
CA ASP A 60 -1.40 -10.44 6.03
C ASP A 60 -1.64 -9.25 6.97
N GLU A 61 -0.77 -9.08 7.96
CA GLU A 61 -0.83 -7.96 8.89
C GLU A 61 -0.72 -6.64 8.13
N ARG A 62 -1.59 -5.69 8.47
CA ARG A 62 -1.64 -4.35 7.88
C ARG A 62 -1.07 -3.34 8.87
N CYS A 63 -0.29 -2.40 8.37
CA CYS A 63 0.25 -1.31 9.18
C CYS A 63 -0.91 -0.52 9.84
N PRO A 64 -0.92 -0.38 11.18
CA PRO A 64 -2.01 0.27 11.89
C PRO A 64 -2.13 1.77 11.55
N GLU A 65 -1.01 2.45 11.32
CA GLU A 65 -1.00 3.85 10.91
C GLU A 65 -1.59 4.04 9.50
N CYS A 66 -1.30 3.11 8.58
CA CYS A 66 -1.91 3.11 7.25
C CYS A 66 -3.43 2.88 7.31
N LEU A 67 -3.91 2.05 8.25
CA LEU A 67 -5.34 1.85 8.47
C LEU A 67 -5.99 3.13 9.02
N GLN A 68 -5.36 3.76 10.01
CA GLN A 68 -5.86 5.01 10.59
C GLN A 68 -5.95 6.12 9.53
N ALA A 69 -4.91 6.30 8.71
CA ALA A 69 -4.91 7.29 7.64
C ALA A 69 -6.04 7.08 6.61
N LEU A 70 -6.41 5.83 6.33
CA LEU A 70 -7.55 5.50 5.47
C LEU A 70 -8.90 5.86 6.11
N VAL A 71 -9.04 5.59 7.41
CA VAL A 71 -10.24 5.95 8.17
C VAL A 71 -10.39 7.47 8.22
N ASP A 72 -9.33 8.20 8.55
CA ASP A 72 -9.34 9.66 8.64
C ASP A 72 -9.68 10.32 7.31
N GLU A 73 -9.25 9.75 6.18
CA GLU A 73 -9.65 10.24 4.87
C GLU A 73 -11.12 9.96 4.56
N THR A 74 -11.60 8.77 4.91
CA THR A 74 -13.01 8.43 4.72
C THR A 74 -13.90 9.37 5.52
N SER A 75 -13.58 9.63 6.79
CA SER A 75 -14.31 10.58 7.64
C SER A 75 -14.31 11.99 7.07
N ARG A 76 -13.17 12.50 6.59
CA ARG A 76 -13.07 13.82 5.95
C ARG A 76 -13.94 13.96 4.69
N ASN A 77 -14.13 12.87 3.94
CA ASN A 77 -15.03 12.87 2.78
C ASN A 77 -16.52 12.86 3.15
N TRP A 78 -16.88 12.52 4.39
CA TRP A 78 -18.27 12.57 4.88
C TRP A 78 -18.63 13.93 5.49
N ASP A 79 -17.64 14.66 6.01
CA ASP A 79 -17.80 16.01 6.57
C ASP A 79 -17.75 17.14 5.50
N ALA A 80 -17.60 16.80 4.21
CA ALA A 80 -17.47 17.73 3.08
C ALA A 80 -18.69 17.66 2.15
#